data_AF-A0A5E3XRR8-F1
#
_entry.id   AF-A0A5E3XRR8-F1
#
_cell.length_a   1.000
_cell.length_b   1.000
_cell.length_c   1.000
_cell.angle_alpha   90.00
_cell.angle_beta   90.00
_cell.angle_gamma   90.00
#
_symmetry.space_group_name_H-M   'P 1'
#
loop_
_entity.id
_entity.type
_entity.pdbx_description
1 polymer ?
#
loop_
_entity_poly.entity_id
_entity_poly.type
_entity_poly.pdbx_seq_one_letter_code
_entity_poly.pdbx_strand_id
1 'polypeptide(L)'
;MAAATRDASPISRLTDDDLSIIFLYFPVPVLPSETMSGVQDLAPYEQNSDKDDKTWLHISHVCRRWRSVSLSCLLIWSNINMDPSRYDLAVASLERAKGAPLTTIIDWTMKRSGQLEVLRDLTSKALWELSHTRHLIFRGKILESAPQRVKTPNGSKIH
;
A
#
# COMPACT_ATOMS: atom_id res chain seq x y z
N MET A 1 14.18 -0.15 -53.26
CA MET A 1 15.00 0.48 -52.21
C MET A 1 14.36 0.11 -50.88
N ALA A 2 14.88 -0.94 -50.23
CA ALA A 2 14.25 -1.60 -49.10
C ALA A 2 14.40 -0.75 -47.82
N ALA A 3 13.26 -0.48 -47.16
CA ALA A 3 13.24 0.14 -45.84
C ALA A 3 13.71 -0.90 -44.81
N ALA A 4 14.90 -0.69 -44.26
CA ALA A 4 15.40 -1.46 -43.14
C ALA A 4 14.46 -1.26 -41.94
N THR A 5 13.69 -2.29 -41.62
CA THR A 5 13.01 -2.40 -40.33
C THR A 5 14.09 -2.45 -39.25
N ARG A 6 14.39 -1.30 -38.65
CA ARG A 6 15.18 -1.20 -37.44
C ARG A 6 14.63 -2.21 -36.43
N ASP A 7 15.49 -3.07 -35.93
CA ASP A 7 15.23 -4.00 -34.83
C ASP A 7 14.84 -3.21 -33.58
N ALA A 8 13.60 -2.76 -33.53
CA ALA A 8 13.05 -2.10 -32.37
C ALA A 8 12.87 -3.18 -31.31
N SER A 9 13.56 -3.03 -30.18
CA SER A 9 13.48 -3.94 -29.02
C SER A 9 12.03 -4.34 -28.76
N PRO A 10 11.72 -5.61 -28.41
CA PRO A 10 10.34 -6.08 -28.21
C PRO A 10 9.48 -5.17 -27.34
N ILE A 11 10.10 -4.51 -26.36
CA ILE A 11 9.48 -3.57 -25.42
C ILE A 11 8.90 -2.31 -26.07
N SER A 12 9.38 -1.95 -27.26
CA SER A 12 8.93 -0.79 -28.03
C SER A 12 7.62 -1.03 -28.79
N ARG A 13 7.22 -2.30 -28.96
CA ARG A 13 5.99 -2.68 -29.66
C ARG A 13 4.74 -2.63 -28.79
N LEU A 14 4.91 -2.61 -27.47
CA LEU A 14 3.80 -2.50 -26.52
C LEU A 14 3.10 -1.15 -26.71
N THR A 15 1.77 -1.12 -26.73
CA THR A 15 0.95 0.10 -26.78
C THR A 15 0.91 0.80 -25.41
N ASP A 16 0.40 2.03 -25.33
CA ASP A 16 0.28 2.72 -24.04
C ASP A 16 -0.74 2.02 -23.12
N ASP A 17 -1.74 1.34 -23.70
CA ASP A 17 -2.71 0.52 -22.98
C ASP A 17 -2.05 -0.72 -22.38
N ASP A 18 -1.21 -1.43 -23.15
CA ASP A 18 -0.46 -2.57 -22.65
C ASP A 18 0.44 -2.18 -21.46
N LEU A 19 1.10 -1.03 -21.55
CA LEU A 19 1.93 -0.50 -20.47
C LEU A 19 1.09 -0.18 -19.23
N SER A 20 -0.10 0.40 -19.40
CA SER A 20 -1.01 0.69 -18.30
C SER A 20 -1.48 -0.59 -17.59
N ILE A 21 -1.82 -1.63 -18.36
CA ILE A 21 -2.17 -2.96 -17.83
C ILE A 21 -1.00 -3.55 -17.04
N ILE A 22 0.21 -3.47 -17.58
CA ILE A 22 1.41 -3.93 -16.87
C ILE A 22 1.55 -3.19 -15.54
N PHE A 23 1.50 -1.86 -15.52
CA PHE A 23 1.64 -1.11 -14.27
C PHE A 23 0.58 -1.47 -13.23
N LEU A 24 -0.68 -1.68 -13.66
CA LEU A 24 -1.78 -2.05 -12.77
C LEU A 24 -1.68 -3.47 -12.22
N TYR A 25 -0.98 -4.36 -12.92
CA TYR A 25 -0.75 -5.74 -12.46
C TYR A 25 0.32 -5.83 -11.37
N PHE A 26 1.11 -4.76 -11.14
CA PHE A 26 2.18 -4.75 -10.15
C PHE A 26 1.86 -3.87 -8.93
N PRO A 27 2.13 -4.36 -7.70
CA PRO A 27 2.70 -5.67 -7.40
C PRO A 27 1.74 -6.82 -7.67
N VAL A 28 2.29 -7.92 -8.16
CA VAL A 28 1.55 -9.18 -8.25
C VAL A 28 1.15 -9.54 -6.82
N PRO A 29 -0.16 -9.67 -6.52
CA PRO A 29 -0.58 -10.12 -5.20
C PRO A 29 0.07 -11.48 -4.94
N VAL A 30 0.94 -11.56 -3.92
CA VAL A 30 1.44 -12.85 -3.46
C VAL A 30 0.24 -13.56 -2.84
N LEU A 31 -0.32 -14.54 -3.57
CA LEU A 31 -1.30 -15.45 -2.99
C LEU A 31 -0.61 -16.13 -1.80
N PRO A 32 -1.16 -16.06 -0.59
CA PRO A 32 -0.58 -16.77 0.54
C PRO A 32 -0.54 -18.24 0.17
N SER A 33 0.68 -18.76 0.06
CA SER A 33 0.94 -20.14 -0.34
C SER A 33 0.16 -21.05 0.62
N GLU A 34 -0.79 -21.83 0.08
CA GLU A 34 -1.69 -22.68 0.84
C GLU A 34 -0.90 -23.61 1.75
N THR A 35 -0.71 -23.19 3.00
CA THR A 35 -0.24 -24.08 4.06
C THR A 35 -1.49 -24.52 4.80
N MET A 36 -2.02 -25.68 4.39
CA MET A 36 -3.12 -26.32 5.09
C MET A 36 -2.78 -26.53 6.56
N SER A 37 -3.46 -25.81 7.46
CA SER A 37 -3.82 -26.30 8.79
C SER A 37 -4.91 -25.41 9.37
N GLY A 38 -6.03 -26.01 9.69
CA GLY A 38 -7.27 -25.31 9.99
C GLY A 38 -7.27 -24.51 11.28
N VAL A 39 -8.34 -23.71 11.35
CA VAL A 39 -8.96 -23.10 12.54
C VAL A 39 -8.54 -21.66 12.84
N GLN A 40 -9.57 -20.80 12.67
CA GLN A 40 -9.77 -19.39 13.07
C GLN A 40 -9.39 -18.31 12.04
N ASP A 41 -10.42 -18.00 11.25
CA ASP A 41 -10.80 -16.68 10.77
C ASP A 41 -10.40 -15.54 11.73
N LEU A 42 -9.22 -14.99 11.51
CA LEU A 42 -8.83 -13.59 11.67
C LEU A 42 -7.73 -13.39 10.63
N ALA A 43 -8.03 -12.71 9.53
CA ALA A 43 -7.14 -12.53 8.38
C ALA A 43 -5.68 -12.38 8.84
N PRO A 44 -4.77 -13.31 8.47
CA PRO A 44 -3.40 -13.29 8.94
C PRO A 44 -2.81 -11.90 8.67
N TYR A 45 -2.37 -11.23 9.72
CA TYR A 45 -1.52 -10.06 9.60
C TYR A 45 -0.19 -10.55 8.99
N GLU A 46 -0.16 -10.67 7.66
CA GLU A 46 1.07 -10.91 6.93
C GLU A 46 1.93 -9.65 7.05
N GLN A 47 2.75 -9.67 8.09
CA GLN A 47 3.75 -8.70 8.44
C GLN A 47 4.89 -8.72 7.41
N ASN A 48 4.61 -8.51 6.11
CA ASN A 48 5.64 -8.43 5.07
C ASN A 48 5.21 -7.84 3.71
N SER A 49 4.02 -7.24 3.52
CA SER A 49 3.64 -6.74 2.17
C SER A 49 4.18 -5.34 1.79
N ASP A 50 4.54 -4.48 2.76
CA ASP A 50 4.88 -3.06 2.46
C ASP A 50 6.14 -2.86 1.60
N LYS A 51 7.01 -3.88 1.49
CA LYS A 51 8.21 -3.82 0.65
C LYS A 51 7.92 -3.99 -0.84
N ASP A 52 6.81 -4.62 -1.21
CA ASP A 52 6.48 -4.95 -2.59
C ASP A 52 5.51 -3.95 -3.24
N ASP A 53 4.91 -3.04 -2.48
CA ASP A 53 3.79 -2.18 -2.91
C ASP A 53 3.98 -1.36 -4.21
N LYS A 54 5.22 -1.19 -4.71
CA LYS A 54 5.51 -0.22 -5.79
C LYS A 54 6.51 -0.70 -6.84
N THR A 55 6.49 -2.00 -7.16
CA THR A 55 7.23 -2.57 -8.31
C THR A 55 6.97 -1.79 -9.60
N TRP A 56 5.74 -1.32 -9.82
CA TRP A 56 5.39 -0.48 -10.96
C TRP A 56 6.22 0.83 -11.05
N LEU A 57 6.65 1.39 -9.92
CA LEU A 57 7.47 2.61 -9.92
C LEU A 57 8.84 2.31 -10.54
N HIS A 58 9.46 1.18 -10.19
CA HIS A 58 10.72 0.74 -10.80
C HIS A 58 10.55 0.47 -12.31
N ILE A 59 9.45 -0.20 -12.68
CA ILE A 59 9.10 -0.48 -14.08
C ILE A 59 8.99 0.84 -14.87
N SER A 60 8.44 1.90 -14.29
CA SER A 60 8.31 3.19 -14.99
C SER A 60 9.64 3.82 -15.44
N HIS A 61 10.78 3.42 -14.86
CA HIS A 61 12.10 3.97 -15.18
C HIS A 61 12.80 3.31 -16.39
N VAL A 62 12.18 2.31 -17.05
CA VAL A 62 12.77 1.62 -18.21
C VAL A 62 13.11 2.57 -19.36
N CYS A 63 12.17 3.44 -19.75
CA CYS A 63 12.42 4.49 -20.76
C CYS A 63 11.49 5.69 -20.55
N ARG A 64 11.75 6.79 -21.28
CA ARG A 64 10.95 8.03 -21.17
C ARG A 64 9.45 7.80 -21.45
N ARG A 65 9.11 6.93 -22.41
CA ARG A 65 7.73 6.61 -22.75
C ARG A 65 7.01 5.91 -21.59
N TRP A 66 7.65 4.93 -20.98
CA TRP A 66 7.08 4.18 -19.84
C TRP A 66 6.80 5.10 -18.66
N ARG A 67 7.74 6.02 -18.37
CA ARG A 67 7.54 7.06 -17.36
C ARG A 67 6.37 7.99 -17.69
N SER A 68 6.22 8.38 -18.95
CA SER A 68 5.12 9.25 -19.38
C SER A 68 3.76 8.58 -19.21
N VAL A 69 3.66 7.29 -19.58
CA VAL A 69 2.41 6.51 -19.44
C VAL A 69 2.08 6.28 -17.98
N SER A 70 3.06 5.89 -17.14
CA SER A 70 2.81 5.67 -15.71
C SER A 70 2.34 6.94 -14.99
N LEU A 71 2.92 8.11 -15.31
CA LEU A 71 2.49 9.38 -14.73
C LEU A 71 1.08 9.81 -15.18
N SER A 72 0.63 9.32 -16.34
CA SER A 72 -0.69 9.64 -16.90
C SER A 72 -1.78 8.66 -16.45
N CYS A 73 -1.41 7.46 -16.01
CA CYS A 73 -2.35 6.43 -15.54
C CYS A 73 -2.79 6.73 -14.10
N LEU A 74 -3.94 7.37 -13.90
CA LEU A 74 -4.38 7.80 -12.56
C LEU A 74 -4.57 6.63 -11.57
N LEU A 75 -5.00 5.47 -12.06
CA LEU A 75 -5.33 4.29 -11.25
C LEU A 75 -4.12 3.69 -10.52
N ILE A 76 -2.89 3.80 -11.06
CA ILE A 76 -1.71 3.26 -10.37
C ILE A 76 -1.31 4.12 -9.17
N TRP A 77 -1.78 5.37 -9.11
CA TRP A 77 -1.56 6.28 -8.00
C TRP A 77 -2.68 6.23 -6.95
N SER A 78 -3.78 5.52 -7.22
CA SER A 78 -4.96 5.54 -6.36
C SER A 78 -4.92 4.56 -5.19
N ASN A 79 -3.96 3.63 -5.17
CA ASN A 79 -3.68 2.76 -4.02
C ASN A 79 -2.57 3.36 -3.16
N ILE A 80 -2.95 3.90 -1.99
CA ILE A 80 -2.09 4.75 -1.18
C ILE A 80 -1.93 4.15 0.22
N ASN A 81 -0.71 3.68 0.51
CA ASN A 81 -0.30 3.32 1.85
C ASN A 81 0.19 4.57 2.61
N MET A 82 -0.50 4.94 3.69
CA MET A 82 -0.21 6.09 4.55
C MET A 82 0.88 5.73 5.56
N ASP A 83 2.09 5.53 5.05
CA ASP A 83 3.30 5.32 5.84
C ASP A 83 4.08 6.65 6.00
N PRO A 84 4.27 7.15 7.24
CA PRO A 84 5.13 8.29 7.54
C PRO A 84 6.53 8.20 6.92
N SER A 85 7.09 6.99 6.78
CA SER A 85 8.41 6.81 6.16
C SER A 85 8.42 7.13 4.66
N ARG A 86 7.24 7.19 4.02
CA ARG A 86 7.03 7.40 2.58
C ARG A 86 6.14 8.61 2.29
N TYR A 87 6.19 9.62 3.16
CA TYR A 87 5.34 10.82 3.12
C TYR A 87 5.25 11.44 1.71
N ASP A 88 6.39 11.76 1.09
CA ASP A 88 6.43 12.43 -0.22
C ASP A 88 5.73 11.62 -1.30
N LEU A 89 5.84 10.30 -1.22
CA LEU A 89 5.21 9.41 -2.18
C LEU A 89 3.71 9.30 -1.96
N ALA A 90 3.25 9.28 -0.70
CA ALA A 90 1.82 9.31 -0.39
C ALA A 90 1.17 10.62 -0.87
N VAL A 91 1.83 11.76 -0.62
CA VAL A 91 1.38 13.08 -1.12
C VAL A 91 1.35 13.10 -2.64
N ALA A 92 2.42 12.67 -3.30
CA ALA A 92 2.48 12.67 -4.76
C ALA A 92 1.47 11.68 -5.40
N SER A 93 1.14 10.59 -4.71
CA SER A 93 0.04 9.69 -5.10
C SER A 93 -1.32 10.36 -5.01
N LEU A 94 -1.61 11.07 -3.91
CA LEU A 94 -2.86 11.83 -3.74
C LEU A 94 -3.03 12.86 -4.87
N GLU A 95 -2.00 13.68 -5.12
CA GLU A 95 -2.02 14.71 -6.16
C GLU A 95 -2.24 14.14 -7.57
N ARG A 96 -1.66 12.95 -7.85
CA ARG A 96 -1.72 12.33 -9.18
C ARG A 96 -2.95 11.47 -9.40
N ALA A 97 -3.53 10.88 -8.37
CA ALA A 97 -4.74 10.10 -8.49
C ALA A 97 -5.95 10.97 -8.92
N LYS A 98 -5.96 12.26 -8.53
CA LYS A 98 -7.02 13.22 -8.89
C LYS A 98 -8.41 12.63 -8.58
N GLY A 99 -9.32 12.62 -9.55
CA GLY A 99 -10.67 12.05 -9.39
C GLY A 99 -10.77 10.52 -9.55
N ALA A 100 -9.65 9.79 -9.60
CA ALA A 100 -9.70 8.33 -9.64
C ALA A 100 -10.16 7.76 -8.28
N PRO A 101 -10.91 6.63 -8.27
CA PRO A 101 -11.33 6.01 -7.02
C PRO A 101 -10.15 5.65 -6.13
N LEU A 102 -10.07 6.26 -4.94
CA LEU A 102 -8.97 6.04 -4.00
C LEU A 102 -9.20 4.81 -3.12
N THR A 103 -8.11 4.08 -2.89
CA THR A 103 -7.98 3.06 -1.83
C THR A 103 -6.85 3.48 -0.92
N THR A 104 -7.19 3.90 0.30
CA THR A 104 -6.21 4.40 1.27
C THR A 104 -6.08 3.42 2.43
N ILE A 105 -4.84 3.01 2.72
CA ILE A 105 -4.50 2.10 3.81
C ILE A 105 -3.80 2.92 4.90
N ILE A 106 -4.34 2.90 6.12
CA ILE A 106 -3.80 3.60 7.28
C ILE A 106 -3.37 2.54 8.28
N ASP A 107 -2.06 2.33 8.42
CA ASP A 107 -1.51 1.47 9.46
C ASP A 107 -1.18 2.30 10.71
N TRP A 108 -1.77 1.97 11.85
CA TRP A 108 -1.48 2.63 13.14
C TRP A 108 -0.62 1.79 14.10
N THR A 109 -0.11 0.62 13.66
CA THR A 109 0.70 -0.26 14.51
C THR A 109 1.98 0.44 14.97
N MET A 110 2.18 0.52 16.30
CA MET A 110 3.45 0.89 16.97
C MET A 110 4.23 2.06 16.35
N LYS A 111 3.56 3.13 15.92
CA LYS A 111 4.23 4.35 15.45
C LYS A 111 4.79 5.12 16.64
N ARG A 112 6.06 5.57 16.55
CA ARG A 112 6.65 6.48 17.54
C ARG A 112 5.84 7.78 17.56
N SER A 113 5.83 8.52 18.67
CA SER A 113 5.03 9.75 18.84
C SER A 113 5.16 10.73 17.65
N GLY A 114 6.36 10.98 17.15
CA GLY A 114 6.58 11.85 15.98
C GLY A 114 6.03 11.32 14.65
N GLN A 115 5.89 10.00 14.48
CA GLN A 115 5.28 9.41 13.28
C GLN A 115 3.75 9.52 13.29
N LEU A 116 3.13 9.66 14.46
CA LEU A 116 1.70 9.84 14.60
C LEU A 116 1.25 11.20 14.08
N GLU A 117 2.04 12.26 14.29
CA GLU A 117 1.76 13.59 13.76
C GLU A 117 1.80 13.62 12.22
N VAL A 118 2.81 12.98 11.63
CA VAL A 118 2.94 12.84 10.17
C VAL A 118 1.77 12.03 9.60
N LEU A 119 1.38 10.94 10.27
CA LEU A 119 0.23 10.14 9.88
C LEU A 119 -1.06 10.96 9.93
N ARG A 120 -1.25 11.78 10.98
CA ARG A 120 -2.40 12.67 11.11
C ARG A 120 -2.47 13.67 9.96
N ASP A 121 -1.35 14.27 9.57
CA ASP A 121 -1.27 15.20 8.43
C ASP A 121 -1.65 14.49 7.12
N LEU A 122 -1.04 13.34 6.83
CA LEU A 122 -1.37 12.53 5.65
C LEU A 122 -2.84 12.12 5.61
N THR A 123 -3.36 11.67 6.75
CA THR A 123 -4.77 11.28 6.88
C THR A 123 -5.66 12.50 6.60
N SER A 124 -5.32 13.67 7.12
CA SER A 124 -6.08 14.90 6.87
C SER A 124 -6.11 15.25 5.38
N LYS A 125 -4.98 15.15 4.68
CA LYS A 125 -4.91 15.36 3.22
C LYS A 125 -5.77 14.36 2.45
N ALA A 126 -5.67 13.08 2.80
CA ALA A 126 -6.49 12.04 2.18
C ALA A 126 -7.99 12.21 2.48
N LEU A 127 -8.33 12.71 3.68
CA LEU A 127 -9.69 13.00 4.07
C LEU A 127 -10.33 14.10 3.21
N TRP A 128 -9.52 15.06 2.71
CA TRP A 128 -10.01 16.07 1.77
C TRP A 128 -10.37 15.51 0.39
N GLU A 129 -9.73 14.41 -0.01
CA GLU A 129 -10.00 13.71 -1.27
C GLU A 129 -11.15 12.68 -1.17
N LEU A 130 -11.84 12.60 -0.01
CA LEU A 130 -12.88 11.59 0.29
C LEU A 130 -14.06 11.57 -0.67
N SER A 131 -14.32 12.66 -1.38
CA SER A 131 -15.40 12.72 -2.39
C SER A 131 -15.23 11.63 -3.47
N HIS A 132 -14.02 11.10 -3.64
CA HIS A 132 -13.72 10.01 -4.58
C HIS A 132 -13.05 8.80 -3.90
N THR A 133 -13.05 8.72 -2.57
CA THR A 133 -12.48 7.56 -1.85
C THR A 133 -13.49 6.43 -1.81
N ARG A 134 -13.12 5.30 -2.42
CA ARG A 134 -13.97 4.09 -2.45
C ARG A 134 -13.69 3.18 -1.25
N HIS A 135 -12.43 3.09 -0.84
CA HIS A 135 -12.02 2.19 0.23
C HIS A 135 -11.08 2.90 1.20
N LEU A 136 -11.44 2.88 2.48
CA LEU A 136 -10.60 3.35 3.60
C LEU A 136 -10.36 2.16 4.52
N ILE A 137 -9.12 1.69 4.59
CA ILE A 137 -8.72 0.49 5.32
C ILE A 137 -7.85 0.90 6.51
N PHE A 138 -8.24 0.51 7.72
CA PHE A 138 -7.45 0.71 8.92
C PHE A 138 -6.76 -0.61 9.29
N ARG A 139 -5.42 -0.58 9.43
CA ARG A 139 -4.60 -1.70 9.87
C ARG A 139 -4.04 -1.40 11.26
N GLY A 140 -4.10 -2.39 12.14
CA GLY A 140 -3.82 -2.19 13.55
C GLY A 140 -3.78 -3.48 14.33
N LYS A 141 -2.86 -3.58 15.29
CA LYS A 141 -2.98 -4.53 16.39
C LYS A 141 -3.83 -3.82 17.44
N ILE A 142 -5.02 -4.35 17.71
CA ILE A 142 -5.71 -4.04 18.95
C ILE A 142 -4.76 -4.51 20.04
N LEU A 143 -4.24 -3.58 20.84
CA LEU A 143 -3.43 -3.93 21.98
C LEU A 143 -4.35 -4.73 22.90
N GLU A 144 -4.22 -6.06 22.91
CA GLU A 144 -4.79 -6.88 23.97
C GLU A 144 -4.24 -6.34 25.27
N SER A 145 -5.06 -5.54 25.94
CA SER A 145 -4.77 -5.07 27.28
C SER A 145 -4.91 -6.31 28.13
N ALA A 146 -3.79 -6.99 28.39
CA ALA A 146 -3.74 -8.06 29.36
C ALA A 146 -4.39 -7.52 30.65
N PRO A 147 -5.44 -8.17 31.20
CA PRO A 147 -6.01 -7.71 32.45
C PRO A 147 -4.90 -7.82 33.49
N GLN A 148 -4.48 -6.67 34.00
CA GLN A 148 -3.54 -6.56 35.10
C GLN A 148 -4.13 -7.34 36.26
N ARG A 149 -3.65 -8.58 36.43
CA ARG A 149 -4.10 -9.50 37.47
C ARG A 149 -3.71 -8.85 38.79
N VAL A 150 -4.69 -8.18 39.41
CA VAL A 150 -4.59 -7.58 40.74
C VAL A 150 -4.14 -8.70 41.68
N LYS A 151 -2.85 -8.68 42.07
CA LYS A 151 -2.38 -9.46 43.20
C LYS A 151 -2.89 -8.73 44.45
N THR A 152 -4.01 -9.19 44.98
CA THR A 152 -4.42 -8.80 46.34
C THR A 152 -3.39 -9.35 47.34
N PRO A 153 -2.92 -8.54 48.30
CA PRO A 153 -1.97 -8.98 49.31
C PRO A 153 -2.67 -9.66 50.50
N ASN A 154 -2.06 -10.78 50.94
CA ASN A 154 -1.99 -11.35 52.30
C ASN A 154 -3.24 -11.72 53.13
N GLY A 155 -3.11 -12.88 53.79
CA GLY A 155 -3.80 -13.31 55.02
C GLY A 155 -4.83 -14.42 54.77
N SER A 156 -4.89 -15.54 55.48
CA SER A 156 -4.32 -15.91 56.78
C SER A 156 -4.42 -17.44 56.98
N LYS A 157 -3.53 -17.99 57.83
CA LYS A 157 -3.55 -19.38 58.33
C LYS A 157 -4.80 -19.66 59.16
N ILE A 158 -5.45 -20.82 58.96
CA ILE A 158 -6.17 -21.70 59.93
C ILE A 158 -6.80 -22.85 59.11
N HIS A 159 -6.74 -24.14 59.42
CA HIS A 159 -6.48 -24.95 60.62
C HIS A 159 -5.70 -26.22 60.24
#